data_AF-A0A662V6E5-F1
#
_entry.id   AF-A0A662V6E5-F1
#
_cell.length_a   1.000
_cell.length_b   1.000
_cell.length_c   1.000
_cell.angle_alpha   90.00
_cell.angle_beta   90.00
_cell.angle_gamma   90.00
#
_symmetry.space_group_name_H-M   'P 1'
#
loop_
_entity.id
_entity.type
_entity.pdbx_description
1 polymer ?
#
loop_
_entity_poly.entity_id
_entity_poly.type
_entity_poly.pdbx_seq_one_letter_code
_entity_poly.pdbx_strand_id
1 'polypeptide(L)'
;SITLSPTAPDVRLVEGSNAGQADLGGSTITVTITGSTKASITIHPTNERTYYKNVTVIVNTGSATYYGWIKVNTPISANGITAAKLIIKDTSGATVATVDLMSTTLQGGGFSIPAGGKLFIDIEVQIDSTIDPTTITSGNVASIDLVYSPQSVETPP
;
A
#
# COMPACT_ATOMS: atom_id res chain seq x y z
N SER A 1 11.47 -13.28 31.64
CA SER A 1 10.39 -12.28 31.52
C SER A 1 10.62 -11.48 30.25
N ILE A 2 9.55 -11.07 29.55
CA ILE A 2 9.62 -10.12 28.44
C ILE A 2 9.09 -8.79 28.97
N THR A 3 9.86 -7.72 28.84
CA THR A 3 9.45 -6.37 29.21
C THR A 3 9.25 -5.56 27.94
N LEU A 4 8.04 -5.01 27.74
CA LEU A 4 7.71 -4.17 26.60
C LEU A 4 7.80 -2.70 27.03
N SER A 5 8.54 -1.89 26.28
CA SER A 5 8.63 -0.44 26.48
C SER A 5 8.42 0.28 25.14
N PRO A 6 7.16 0.48 24.71
CA PRO A 6 6.87 1.10 23.42
C PRO A 6 7.37 2.54 23.36
N THR A 7 7.98 2.92 22.24
CA THR A 7 8.30 4.31 21.89
C THR A 7 7.43 4.74 20.70
N ALA A 8 7.31 6.05 20.49
CA ALA A 8 6.65 6.57 19.29
C ALA A 8 7.37 6.04 18.04
N PRO A 9 6.65 5.51 17.03
CA PRO A 9 7.27 4.94 15.85
C PRO A 9 7.80 6.04 14.91
N ASP A 10 9.04 5.88 14.47
CA ASP A 10 9.67 6.79 13.49
C ASP A 10 9.06 6.64 12.09
N VAL A 11 8.65 5.42 11.74
CA VAL A 11 8.05 5.07 10.46
C VAL A 11 6.54 5.05 10.58
N ARG A 12 5.85 5.78 9.69
CA ARG A 12 4.39 5.80 9.63
C ARG A 12 3.85 5.92 8.21
N LEU A 13 2.62 5.47 8.04
CA LEU A 13 1.79 5.76 6.89
C LEU A 13 1.07 7.10 7.10
N VAL A 14 0.96 7.86 6.02
CA VAL A 14 0.11 9.05 5.92
C VAL A 14 -0.63 9.02 4.59
N GLU A 15 -1.72 9.77 4.49
CA GLU A 15 -2.43 9.97 3.24
C GLU A 15 -1.52 10.58 2.17
N GLY A 16 -1.63 10.07 0.94
CA GLY A 16 -0.99 10.66 -0.22
C GLY A 16 -1.81 11.79 -0.82
N SER A 17 -1.25 12.49 -1.81
CA SER A 17 -1.90 13.66 -2.40
C SER A 17 -3.20 13.33 -3.15
N ASN A 18 -3.38 12.08 -3.57
CA ASN A 18 -4.61 11.64 -4.24
C ASN A 18 -5.64 11.05 -3.26
N ALA A 19 -5.33 10.91 -1.97
CA ALA A 19 -6.35 10.58 -0.99
C ALA A 19 -7.38 11.71 -0.90
N GLY A 20 -8.66 11.35 -0.84
CA GLY A 20 -9.77 12.31 -0.81
C GLY A 20 -10.03 13.02 -2.14
N GLN A 21 -9.26 12.73 -3.20
CA GLN A 21 -9.48 13.30 -4.52
C GLN A 21 -10.52 12.51 -5.31
N ALA A 22 -11.06 13.16 -6.35
CA ALA A 22 -12.01 12.54 -7.25
C ALA A 22 -11.42 11.25 -7.85
N ASP A 23 -12.24 10.21 -7.82
CA ASP A 23 -12.03 8.93 -8.48
C ASP A 23 -12.95 8.85 -9.72
N LEU A 24 -12.77 7.79 -10.48
CA LEU A 24 -13.61 7.49 -11.62
C LEU A 24 -15.05 7.20 -11.20
N GLY A 25 -16.00 7.44 -12.10
CA GLY A 25 -17.43 7.25 -11.83
C GLY A 25 -18.02 8.23 -10.81
N GLY A 26 -17.36 9.37 -10.55
CA GLY A 26 -17.84 10.39 -9.59
C GLY A 26 -17.67 10.00 -8.12
N SER A 27 -16.84 8.99 -7.85
CA SER A 27 -16.49 8.54 -6.50
C SER A 27 -15.24 9.28 -5.97
N THR A 28 -14.74 8.88 -4.80
CA THR A 28 -13.55 9.46 -4.16
C THR A 28 -12.59 8.36 -3.73
N ILE A 29 -11.29 8.58 -3.94
CA ILE A 29 -10.24 7.69 -3.43
C ILE A 29 -10.22 7.83 -1.91
N THR A 30 -10.51 6.75 -1.19
CA THR A 30 -10.57 6.79 0.27
C THR A 30 -9.37 6.04 0.84
N VAL A 31 -8.64 6.70 1.74
CA VAL A 31 -7.55 6.10 2.49
C VAL A 31 -7.82 6.32 3.97
N THR A 32 -7.89 5.25 4.73
CA THR A 32 -8.05 5.30 6.18
C THR A 32 -6.80 4.73 6.82
N ILE A 33 -6.07 5.56 7.56
CA ILE A 33 -4.90 5.13 8.34
C ILE A 33 -5.33 4.82 9.77
N THR A 34 -5.01 3.63 10.24
CA THR A 34 -5.29 3.20 11.63
C THR A 34 -3.97 2.90 12.34
N GLY A 35 -3.70 3.62 13.43
CA GLY A 35 -2.38 3.60 14.06
C GLY A 35 -1.33 4.23 13.15
N SER A 36 -0.10 3.72 13.16
CA SER A 36 1.00 4.25 12.33
C SER A 36 1.31 3.40 11.11
N THR A 37 0.90 2.14 11.04
CA THR A 37 1.37 1.20 10.00
C THR A 37 0.26 0.49 9.24
N LYS A 38 -1.01 0.77 9.52
CA LYS A 38 -2.13 0.13 8.84
C LYS A 38 -2.85 1.12 7.93
N ALA A 39 -3.15 0.70 6.71
CA ALA A 39 -3.96 1.47 5.77
C ALA A 39 -5.05 0.60 5.17
N SER A 40 -6.26 1.16 5.09
CA SER A 40 -7.37 0.64 4.30
C SER A 40 -7.58 1.57 3.12
N ILE A 41 -7.49 1.05 1.90
CA ILE A 41 -7.58 1.83 0.67
C ILE A 41 -8.78 1.34 -0.14
N THR A 42 -9.63 2.28 -0.54
CA THR A 42 -10.78 2.04 -1.42
C THR A 42 -10.62 2.87 -2.69
N ILE A 43 -10.72 2.19 -3.83
CA ILE A 43 -10.63 2.77 -5.19
C ILE A 43 -11.73 2.19 -6.08
N HIS A 44 -12.04 2.89 -7.15
CA HIS A 44 -13.15 2.61 -8.06
C HIS A 44 -12.63 2.51 -9.51
N PRO A 45 -11.84 1.47 -9.84
CA PRO A 45 -11.30 1.32 -11.18
C PRO A 45 -12.43 1.17 -12.21
N THR A 46 -12.25 1.73 -13.40
CA THR A 46 -13.12 1.49 -14.55
C THR A 46 -12.53 0.43 -15.46
N ASN A 47 -13.18 0.17 -16.59
CA ASN A 47 -12.69 -0.71 -17.66
C ASN A 47 -11.17 -0.63 -17.84
N GLU A 48 -10.56 -1.81 -18.00
CA GLU A 48 -9.16 -2.00 -18.34
C GLU A 48 -8.17 -1.72 -17.18
N ARG A 49 -7.04 -1.09 -17.51
CA ARG A 49 -5.95 -0.81 -16.58
C ARG A 49 -6.11 0.58 -16.00
N THR A 50 -6.32 0.65 -14.68
CA THR A 50 -6.37 1.93 -13.96
C THR A 50 -5.14 2.11 -13.07
N TYR A 51 -4.61 3.33 -13.03
CA TYR A 51 -3.43 3.67 -12.26
C TYR A 51 -3.67 4.87 -11.33
N TYR A 52 -3.53 4.65 -10.04
CA TYR A 52 -3.69 5.65 -8.98
C TYR A 52 -2.33 6.02 -8.40
N LYS A 53 -1.89 7.26 -8.64
CA LYS A 53 -0.63 7.78 -8.09
C LYS A 53 -0.82 8.24 -6.65
N ASN A 54 0.22 8.15 -5.83
CA ASN A 54 0.34 8.79 -4.52
C ASN A 54 -0.94 8.72 -3.68
N VAL A 55 -1.45 7.51 -3.45
CA VAL A 55 -2.64 7.29 -2.61
C VAL A 55 -2.27 7.29 -1.13
N THR A 56 -1.09 6.75 -0.80
CA THR A 56 -0.55 6.66 0.57
C THR A 56 0.95 6.96 0.51
N VAL A 57 1.53 7.41 1.62
CA VAL A 57 2.97 7.69 1.73
C VAL A 57 3.53 7.00 2.97
N ILE A 58 4.68 6.35 2.82
CA ILE A 58 5.49 5.89 3.94
C ILE A 58 6.44 7.02 4.31
N VAL A 59 6.44 7.46 5.56
CA VAL A 59 7.29 8.52 6.07
C VAL A 59 8.17 7.97 7.18
N ASN A 60 9.47 8.23 7.11
CA ASN A 60 10.39 7.98 8.20
C ASN A 60 10.87 9.33 8.76
N THR A 61 10.46 9.66 9.99
CA THR A 61 10.92 10.88 10.68
C THR A 61 12.14 10.65 11.57
N GLY A 62 12.61 9.41 11.67
CA GLY A 62 13.79 9.05 12.44
C GLY A 62 15.09 9.38 11.70
N SER A 63 16.20 9.20 12.43
CA SER A 63 17.56 9.39 11.92
C SER A 63 18.19 8.10 11.37
N ALA A 64 17.51 6.97 11.49
CA ALA A 64 17.98 5.67 11.00
C ALA A 64 17.21 5.25 9.74
N THR A 65 17.86 4.50 8.87
CA THR A 65 17.21 3.80 7.75
C THR A 65 16.53 2.53 8.28
N TYR A 66 15.32 2.27 7.80
CA TYR A 66 14.59 1.04 8.07
C TYR A 66 14.41 0.24 6.78
N TYR A 67 13.98 -1.01 6.92
CA TYR A 67 13.64 -1.90 5.82
C TYR A 67 12.21 -2.36 5.99
N GLY A 68 11.44 -2.26 4.90
CA GLY A 68 10.00 -2.45 4.92
C GLY A 68 9.52 -3.68 4.14
N TRP A 69 8.39 -4.21 4.60
CA TRP A 69 7.59 -5.22 3.93
C TRP A 69 6.12 -4.84 4.04
N ILE A 70 5.33 -5.30 3.08
CA ILE A 70 3.88 -5.12 3.10
C ILE A 70 3.21 -6.46 3.31
N LYS A 71 2.33 -6.53 4.30
CA LYS A 71 1.39 -7.63 4.50
C LYS A 71 0.02 -7.18 4.03
N VAL A 72 -0.57 -7.90 3.09
CA VAL A 72 -1.97 -7.69 2.72
C VAL A 72 -2.84 -8.53 3.65
N ASN A 73 -3.72 -7.87 4.41
CA ASN A 73 -4.64 -8.51 5.34
C ASN A 73 -5.97 -8.85 4.67
N THR A 74 -6.45 -7.97 3.81
CA THR A 74 -7.66 -8.17 3.01
C THR A 74 -7.27 -8.12 1.54
N PRO A 75 -7.10 -9.28 0.88
CA PRO A 75 -6.72 -9.32 -0.52
C PRO A 75 -7.88 -8.89 -1.41
N ILE A 76 -7.57 -8.32 -2.56
CA ILE A 76 -8.55 -8.04 -3.60
C ILE A 76 -8.97 -9.36 -4.27
N SER A 77 -10.27 -9.65 -4.26
CA SER A 77 -10.83 -10.90 -4.79
C SER A 77 -12.11 -10.72 -5.62
N ALA A 78 -12.47 -9.49 -5.99
CA ALA A 78 -13.66 -9.27 -6.81
C ALA A 78 -13.55 -9.90 -8.20
N ASN A 79 -14.69 -10.40 -8.68
CA ASN A 79 -14.81 -11.05 -9.98
C ASN A 79 -14.33 -10.12 -11.09
N GLY A 80 -13.50 -10.66 -11.99
CA GLY A 80 -12.96 -9.96 -13.15
C GLY A 80 -11.80 -8.99 -12.87
N ILE A 81 -11.32 -8.87 -11.64
CA ILE A 81 -10.00 -8.29 -11.38
C ILE A 81 -8.95 -9.36 -11.65
N THR A 82 -8.07 -9.12 -12.61
CA THR A 82 -7.02 -10.06 -13.04
C THR A 82 -5.66 -9.75 -12.45
N ALA A 83 -5.44 -8.51 -12.04
CA ALA A 83 -4.27 -8.11 -11.26
C ALA A 83 -4.59 -6.87 -10.43
N ALA A 84 -4.04 -6.80 -9.22
CA ALA A 84 -4.01 -5.59 -8.42
C ALA A 84 -2.65 -5.48 -7.73
N LYS A 85 -1.97 -4.34 -7.90
CA LYS A 85 -0.61 -4.13 -7.40
C LYS A 85 -0.53 -2.86 -6.60
N LEU A 86 0.23 -2.93 -5.52
CA LEU A 86 0.75 -1.78 -4.80
C LEU A 86 2.19 -1.58 -5.21
N ILE A 87 2.51 -0.37 -5.68
CA ILE A 87 3.82 -0.01 -6.21
C ILE A 87 4.41 1.05 -5.30
N ILE A 88 5.56 0.77 -4.71
CA ILE A 88 6.27 1.69 -3.83
C ILE A 88 7.37 2.38 -4.63
N LYS A 89 7.39 3.71 -4.59
CA LYS A 89 8.37 4.54 -5.29
C LYS A 89 9.13 5.45 -4.35
N ASP A 90 10.38 5.72 -4.68
CA ASP A 90 11.16 6.75 -4.01
C ASP A 90 10.82 8.16 -4.53
N THR A 91 11.49 9.18 -3.98
CA THR A 91 11.31 10.59 -4.36
C THR A 91 11.79 10.91 -5.77
N SER A 92 12.60 10.07 -6.39
CA SER A 92 13.01 10.19 -7.80
C SER A 92 11.97 9.61 -8.76
N GLY A 93 11.00 8.86 -8.23
CA GLY A 93 9.98 8.15 -8.99
C GLY A 93 10.36 6.72 -9.37
N ALA A 94 11.51 6.22 -8.91
CA ALA A 94 11.94 4.86 -9.16
C ALA A 94 11.16 3.87 -8.28
N THR A 95 10.73 2.75 -8.86
CA THR A 95 10.06 1.67 -8.13
C THR A 95 11.06 0.93 -7.24
N VAL A 96 10.80 0.92 -5.94
CA VAL A 96 11.61 0.21 -4.93
C VAL A 96 10.99 -1.11 -4.49
N ALA A 97 9.67 -1.25 -4.63
CA ALA A 97 8.97 -2.53 -4.41
C ALA A 97 7.66 -2.59 -5.19
N THR A 98 7.23 -3.82 -5.49
CA THR A 98 5.89 -4.12 -6.01
C THR A 98 5.30 -5.24 -5.18
N VAL A 99 4.04 -5.08 -4.78
CA VAL A 99 3.30 -5.97 -3.91
C VAL A 99 2.03 -6.39 -4.63
N ASP A 100 1.78 -7.68 -4.72
CA ASP A 100 0.54 -8.25 -5.21
C ASP A 100 -0.55 -8.10 -4.14
N LEU A 101 -1.57 -7.29 -4.42
CA LEU A 101 -2.71 -7.06 -3.53
C LEU A 101 -3.70 -8.22 -3.51
N MET A 102 -3.51 -9.24 -4.34
CA MET A 102 -4.31 -10.46 -4.35
C MET A 102 -3.70 -11.56 -3.46
N SER A 103 -2.46 -11.37 -3.00
CA SER A 103 -1.75 -12.31 -2.13
C SER A 103 -1.66 -11.80 -0.70
N THR A 104 -1.93 -12.67 0.27
CA THR A 104 -1.74 -12.37 1.71
C THR A 104 -0.33 -12.67 2.20
N THR A 105 0.60 -13.11 1.35
CA THR A 105 1.99 -13.32 1.78
C THR A 105 2.65 -11.99 2.17
N LEU A 106 3.68 -12.05 3.04
CA LEU A 106 4.50 -10.88 3.33
C LEU A 106 5.41 -10.60 2.11
N GLN A 107 5.39 -9.36 1.62
CA GLN A 107 5.97 -9.00 0.33
C GLN A 107 6.84 -7.73 0.43
N GLY A 108 7.51 -7.36 -0.67
CA GLY A 108 8.31 -6.13 -0.78
C GLY A 108 9.82 -6.32 -0.58
N GLY A 109 10.25 -7.46 -0.04
CA GLY A 109 11.66 -7.87 -0.04
C GLY A 109 12.60 -7.00 0.81
N GLY A 110 12.09 -6.27 1.81
CA GLY A 110 12.91 -5.43 2.68
C GLY A 110 13.36 -4.14 2.00
N PHE A 111 12.44 -3.44 1.33
CA PHE A 111 12.77 -2.19 0.64
C PHE A 111 13.27 -1.14 1.63
N SER A 112 14.26 -0.35 1.24
CA SER A 112 14.85 0.66 2.12
C SER A 112 13.90 1.85 2.31
N ILE A 113 13.73 2.27 3.56
CA ILE A 113 13.00 3.48 3.98
C ILE A 113 14.04 4.44 4.57
N PRO A 114 14.57 5.39 3.77
CA PRO A 114 15.67 6.25 4.19
C PRO A 114 15.36 7.08 5.43
N ALA A 115 16.36 7.37 6.25
CA ALA A 115 16.26 8.33 7.35
C ALA A 115 15.73 9.69 6.87
N GLY A 116 14.76 10.27 7.56
CA GLY A 116 14.09 11.51 7.15
C GLY A 116 13.34 11.42 5.80
N GLY A 117 13.22 10.23 5.22
CA GLY A 117 12.76 10.00 3.85
C GLY A 117 11.26 9.77 3.71
N LYS A 118 10.82 9.74 2.45
CA LYS A 118 9.45 9.39 2.05
C LYS A 118 9.46 8.43 0.89
N LEU A 119 8.52 7.49 0.89
CA LEU A 119 8.19 6.65 -0.24
C LEU A 119 6.72 6.81 -0.58
N PHE A 120 6.40 6.84 -1.86
CA PHE A 120 5.05 7.04 -2.37
C PHE A 120 4.46 5.70 -2.78
N ILE A 121 3.20 5.49 -2.42
CA ILE A 121 2.46 4.29 -2.79
C ILE A 121 1.49 4.65 -3.92
N ASP A 122 1.66 3.96 -5.03
CA ASP A 122 0.76 3.95 -6.18
C ASP A 122 -0.01 2.62 -6.20
N ILE A 123 -1.17 2.59 -6.86
CA ILE A 123 -1.98 1.38 -7.06
C ILE A 123 -2.25 1.20 -8.55
N GLU A 124 -2.05 -0.01 -9.06
CA GLU A 124 -2.44 -0.42 -10.40
C GLU A 124 -3.47 -1.54 -10.31
N VAL A 125 -4.58 -1.42 -11.02
CA VAL A 125 -5.60 -2.48 -11.14
C VAL A 125 -5.84 -2.81 -12.60
N GLN A 126 -5.96 -4.09 -12.91
CA GLN A 126 -6.33 -4.60 -14.22
C GLN A 126 -7.64 -5.36 -14.11
N ILE A 127 -8.63 -4.91 -14.86
CA ILE A 127 -9.90 -5.62 -15.06
C ILE A 127 -9.86 -6.41 -16.37
N ASP A 128 -10.46 -7.60 -16.37
CA ASP A 128 -10.68 -8.42 -17.56
C ASP A 128 -11.56 -7.66 -18.55
N SER A 129 -11.05 -7.45 -19.77
CA SER A 129 -11.75 -6.70 -20.83
C SER A 129 -13.03 -7.38 -21.33
N THR A 130 -13.27 -8.63 -20.96
CA THR A 130 -14.44 -9.41 -21.42
C THR A 130 -15.65 -9.32 -20.48
N ILE A 131 -15.50 -8.72 -19.30
CA ILE A 131 -16.59 -8.56 -18.34
C ILE A 131 -17.19 -7.16 -18.36
N ASP A 132 -18.48 -7.05 -18.01
CA ASP A 132 -19.12 -5.75 -17.77
C ASP A 132 -18.63 -5.21 -16.40
N PRO A 133 -17.94 -4.05 -16.36
CA PRO A 133 -17.39 -3.47 -15.13
C PRO A 133 -18.47 -3.14 -14.10
N THR A 134 -19.71 -2.91 -14.52
CA THR A 134 -20.82 -2.58 -13.61
C THR A 134 -21.25 -3.79 -12.78
N THR A 135 -20.81 -5.00 -13.17
CA THR A 135 -21.04 -6.24 -12.42
C THR A 135 -19.97 -6.51 -11.37
N ILE A 136 -18.85 -5.78 -11.40
CA ILE A 136 -17.84 -5.80 -10.34
C ILE A 136 -18.43 -5.06 -9.15
N THR A 137 -18.58 -5.73 -8.01
CA THR A 137 -19.00 -5.07 -6.78
C THR A 137 -18.09 -3.88 -6.49
N SER A 138 -18.66 -2.68 -6.47
CA SER A 138 -17.95 -1.42 -6.24
C SER A 138 -17.31 -1.38 -4.85
N GLY A 139 -16.20 -0.65 -4.71
CA GLY A 139 -15.59 -0.39 -3.40
C GLY A 139 -14.75 -1.54 -2.86
N ASN A 140 -13.90 -2.13 -3.69
CA ASN A 140 -12.93 -3.12 -3.23
C ASN A 140 -11.97 -2.47 -2.24
N VAL A 141 -11.87 -3.06 -1.06
CA VAL A 141 -11.01 -2.59 0.03
C VAL A 141 -9.78 -3.47 0.07
N ALA A 142 -8.61 -2.85 -0.11
CA ALA A 142 -7.34 -3.47 0.26
C ALA A 142 -6.92 -2.96 1.64
N SER A 143 -6.75 -3.87 2.59
CA SER A 143 -6.18 -3.55 3.91
C SER A 143 -4.76 -4.09 3.99
N ILE A 144 -3.82 -3.22 4.34
CA ILE A 144 -2.39 -3.53 4.41
C ILE A 144 -1.80 -3.15 5.76
N ASP A 145 -0.76 -3.88 6.15
CA ASP A 145 0.16 -3.51 7.22
C ASP A 145 1.56 -3.28 6.65
N LEU A 146 2.17 -2.16 7.02
CA LEU A 146 3.60 -1.92 6.89
C LEU A 146 4.32 -2.59 8.06
N VAL A 147 5.13 -3.60 7.74
CA VAL A 147 6.06 -4.24 8.67
C VAL A 147 7.43 -3.65 8.39
N TYR A 148 8.18 -3.27 9.43
CA TYR A 148 9.52 -2.71 9.24
C TYR A 148 10.48 -3.09 10.36
N SER A 149 11.78 -3.15 10.04
CA SER A 149 12.88 -3.45 10.95
C SER A 149 14.10 -2.57 10.64
N PRO A 150 14.96 -2.25 11.62
CA PRO A 150 16.26 -1.63 11.34
C PRO A 150 17.22 -2.55 10.58
N GLN A 151 16.91 -3.85 10.47
CA GLN A 151 17.72 -4.83 9.73
C GLN A 151 17.05 -5.20 8.41
N SER A 152 17.85 -5.34 7.34
CA SER A 152 17.36 -5.70 6.00
C SER A 152 17.02 -7.18 5.85
N VAL A 153 17.48 -8.00 6.79
CA VAL A 153 17.23 -9.43 6.85
C VAL A 153 16.91 -9.77 8.30
N GLU A 154 15.64 -10.00 8.59
CA GLU A 154 15.24 -10.79 9.74
C GLU A 154 14.87 -12.17 9.21
N THR A 155 15.63 -13.20 9.57
CA THR A 155 15.10 -14.56 9.57
C THR A 155 14.00 -14.60 10.62
N PRO A 156 12.73 -14.87 10.25
CA PRO A 156 11.73 -15.21 11.25
C PRO A 156 12.23 -16.45 12.01
N PRO A 157 12.13 -16.50 13.35
CA PRO A 157 12.32 -17.75 14.08
C PRO A 157 11.30 -18.82 13.65
#